data_AF-A0A381F4A9-F1
#
_entry.id   AF-A0A381F4A9-F1
#
_cell.length_a   1.000
_cell.length_b   1.000
_cell.length_c   1.000
_cell.angle_alpha   90.00
_cell.angle_beta   90.00
_cell.angle_gamma   90.00
#
_symmetry.space_group_name_H-M   'P 1'
#
loop_
_entity.id
_entity.type
_entity.pdbx_description
1 polymer ?
#
loop_
_entity_poly.entity_id
_entity_poly.type
_entity_poly.pdbx_seq_one_letter_code
_entity_poly.pdbx_strand_id
1 'polypeptide(L)'
;MPIYSFNFKDKSPYDITEILSNKFGIQARAGCACAGPYGHDLLNLQDDGYFKERPGFVRIGLHYTHNKDDLDYLLGALNDISNY
;
A
#
# COMPACT_ATOMS: atom_id res chain seq x y z
N MET A 1 -2.22 -5.92 -17.02
CA MET A 1 -2.72 -5.93 -15.62
C MET A 1 -2.21 -4.67 -14.96
N PRO A 2 -3.06 -3.65 -14.72
CA PRO A 2 -2.65 -2.44 -14.02
C PRO A 2 -2.27 -2.75 -12.56
N ILE A 3 -1.23 -2.08 -12.06
CA ILE A 3 -0.76 -2.14 -10.68
C ILE A 3 -0.98 -0.76 -10.05
N TYR A 4 -1.61 -0.75 -8.88
CA TYR A 4 -1.83 0.46 -8.10
C TYR A 4 -0.95 0.40 -6.86
N SER A 5 -0.22 1.50 -6.62
CA SER A 5 0.65 1.64 -5.45
C SER A 5 0.12 2.77 -4.58
N PHE A 6 -0.03 2.52 -3.29
CA PHE A 6 -0.51 3.50 -2.33
C PHE A 6 0.09 3.25 -0.95
N ASN A 7 -0.04 4.23 -0.07
CA ASN A 7 0.32 4.16 1.33
C ASN A 7 -0.84 4.67 2.18
N PHE A 8 -0.90 4.23 3.43
CA PHE A 8 -1.75 4.87 4.43
C PHE A 8 -0.87 5.72 5.33
N LYS A 9 -1.37 6.90 5.67
CA LYS A 9 -0.67 7.79 6.59
C LYS A 9 -0.47 7.09 7.94
N ASP A 10 0.73 7.20 8.49
CA ASP A 10 1.10 6.68 9.82
C ASP A 10 0.92 5.16 10.00
N LYS A 11 0.85 4.39 8.89
CA LYS A 11 0.71 2.92 8.93
C LYS A 11 1.79 2.22 8.12
N SER A 12 2.29 1.12 8.66
CA SER A 12 3.26 0.26 7.99
C SER A 12 2.61 -0.48 6.80
N PRO A 13 3.20 -0.44 5.60
CA PRO A 13 2.67 -1.18 4.44
C PRO A 13 2.70 -2.70 4.65
N TYR A 14 3.59 -3.20 5.51
CA TYR A 14 3.67 -4.62 5.85
C TYR A 14 2.43 -5.05 6.65
N ASP A 15 2.07 -4.29 7.67
CA ASP A 15 0.91 -4.55 8.52
C ASP A 15 -0.38 -4.51 7.71
N ILE A 16 -0.51 -3.52 6.80
CA ILE A 16 -1.67 -3.43 5.89
C ILE A 16 -1.77 -4.68 5.01
N THR A 17 -0.64 -5.11 4.44
CA THR A 17 -0.59 -6.29 3.57
C THR A 17 -0.91 -7.57 4.34
N GLU A 18 -0.43 -7.67 5.59
CA GLU A 18 -0.76 -8.76 6.50
C GLU A 18 -2.25 -8.81 6.82
N ILE A 19 -2.87 -7.68 7.16
CA ILE A 19 -4.31 -7.60 7.44
C ILE A 19 -5.12 -7.95 6.18
N LEU A 20 -4.75 -7.42 5.00
CA LEU A 20 -5.39 -7.76 3.73
C LEU A 20 -5.35 -9.26 3.47
N SER A 21 -4.20 -9.90 3.69
CA SER A 21 -4.05 -11.35 3.47
C SER A 21 -4.82 -12.17 4.50
N ASN A 22 -4.64 -11.89 5.79
CA ASN A 22 -5.13 -12.74 6.88
C ASN A 22 -6.62 -12.54 7.17
N LYS A 23 -7.12 -11.29 7.10
CA LYS A 23 -8.52 -10.97 7.43
C LYS A 23 -9.43 -11.00 6.21
N PHE A 24 -8.95 -10.53 5.07
CA PHE A 24 -9.76 -10.35 3.86
C PHE A 24 -9.42 -11.36 2.74
N GLY A 25 -8.37 -12.17 2.91
CA GLY A 25 -7.92 -13.11 1.87
C GLY A 25 -7.35 -12.43 0.62
N ILE A 26 -7.08 -11.12 0.66
CA ILE A 26 -6.61 -10.34 -0.48
C ILE A 26 -5.08 -10.35 -0.49
N GLN A 27 -4.50 -10.91 -1.53
CA GLN A 27 -3.05 -10.96 -1.70
C GLN A 27 -2.52 -9.64 -2.24
N ALA A 28 -1.66 -8.99 -1.47
CA ALA A 28 -0.96 -7.76 -1.85
C ALA A 28 0.55 -7.88 -1.59
N ARG A 29 1.32 -6.88 -2.03
CA ARG A 29 2.77 -6.81 -1.80
C ARG A 29 3.15 -5.50 -1.15
N ALA A 30 3.73 -5.56 0.03
CA ALA A 30 4.43 -4.43 0.65
C ALA A 30 5.83 -4.25 0.05
N GLY A 31 6.40 -3.06 0.21
CA GLY A 31 7.83 -2.83 -0.01
C GLY A 31 8.23 -1.41 0.32
N CYS A 32 9.46 -1.22 0.78
CA CYS A 32 10.05 0.11 0.88
C CYS A 32 10.37 0.65 -0.52
N ALA A 33 10.33 1.97 -0.67
CA ALA A 33 10.81 2.64 -1.86
C ALA A 33 12.33 2.51 -1.91
N CYS A 34 12.83 1.73 -2.88
CA CYS A 34 14.25 1.67 -3.18
C CYS A 34 14.77 3.01 -3.77
N ALA A 35 13.88 3.81 -4.37
CA ALA A 35 14.15 5.17 -4.82
C ALA A 35 13.89 6.17 -3.68
N GLY A 36 14.80 6.18 -2.69
CA GLY A 36 14.72 7.01 -1.48
C GLY A 36 14.35 8.48 -1.76
N PRO A 37 15.09 9.21 -2.62
CA PRO A 37 14.84 10.63 -2.86
C PRO A 37 13.43 10.93 -3.38
N TYR A 38 12.97 10.19 -4.41
CA TYR A 38 11.63 10.39 -4.96
C TYR A 38 10.53 10.09 -3.95
N GLY A 39 10.69 9.03 -3.15
CA GLY A 39 9.74 8.71 -2.09
C GLY A 39 9.67 9.79 -1.01
N HIS A 40 10.81 10.41 -0.68
CA HIS A 40 10.87 11.50 0.27
C HIS A 40 10.20 12.76 -0.28
N ASP A 41 10.53 13.15 -1.51
CA ASP A 41 9.92 14.31 -2.18
C ASP A 41 8.40 14.13 -2.30
N LEU A 42 7.93 12.96 -2.75
CA LEU A 42 6.52 12.66 -2.93
C LEU A 42 5.72 12.76 -1.63
N LEU A 43 6.33 12.39 -0.50
CA LEU A 43 5.70 12.35 0.81
C LEU A 43 6.10 13.53 1.71
N ASN A 44 6.84 14.50 1.17
CA ASN A 44 7.38 15.66 1.89
C ASN A 44 8.16 15.27 3.16
N LEU A 45 8.91 14.17 3.10
CA LEU A 45 9.79 13.73 4.19
C LEU A 45 11.12 14.47 4.13
N GLN A 46 11.73 14.71 5.28
CA GLN A 46 13.05 15.33 5.34
C GLN A 46 14.11 14.34 4.83
N ASP A 47 14.96 14.80 3.92
CA ASP A 47 16.14 14.04 3.50
C ASP A 47 17.29 14.35 4.46
N ASP A 48 17.56 13.44 5.39
CA ASP A 48 18.67 13.56 6.35
C ASP A 48 19.98 12.98 5.81
N GLY A 49 20.04 12.62 4.53
CA GLY A 49 21.18 11.98 3.87
C GLY A 49 21.40 10.51 4.25
N TYR A 50 20.72 10.02 5.28
CA TYR A 50 20.77 8.63 5.74
C TYR A 50 19.50 7.83 5.40
N PHE A 51 18.45 8.50 4.89
CA PHE A 51 17.13 7.93 4.60
C PHE A 51 16.63 7.06 5.77
N LYS A 52 16.66 7.62 6.99
CA LYS A 52 16.23 6.90 8.20
C LYS A 52 14.78 6.42 8.08
N GLU A 53 13.92 7.28 7.55
CA GLU A 53 12.56 6.92 7.18
C GLU A 53 12.57 6.42 5.75
N ARG A 54 12.27 5.14 5.52
CA ARG A 54 12.13 4.60 4.17
C ARG A 54 10.65 4.44 3.87
N PRO A 55 10.03 5.40 3.17
CA PRO A 55 8.61 5.30 2.88
C PRO A 55 8.35 4.03 2.08
N GLY A 56 7.26 3.35 2.41
CA GLY A 56 6.88 2.11 1.75
C GLY A 56 5.46 2.16 1.23
N PHE A 57 5.19 1.27 0.29
CA PHE A 57 3.96 1.22 -0.48
C PHE A 57 3.39 -0.19 -0.47
N VAL A 58 2.06 -0.24 -0.43
CA VAL A 58 1.29 -1.43 -0.76
C VAL A 58 1.01 -1.42 -2.26
N ARG A 59 1.20 -2.57 -2.90
CA ARG A 59 0.98 -2.76 -4.33
C ARG A 59 -0.10 -3.81 -4.53
N ILE A 60 -1.13 -3.45 -5.30
CA ILE A 60 -2.24 -4.34 -5.66
C ILE A 60 -2.38 -4.37 -7.18
N GLY A 61 -2.49 -5.58 -7.74
CA GLY A 61 -2.75 -5.80 -9.16
C GLY A 61 -4.24 -6.00 -9.40
N LEU A 62 -4.81 -5.27 -10.34
CA LEU A 62 -6.18 -5.53 -10.81
C LEU A 62 -6.13 -6.32 -12.11
N HIS A 63 -6.63 -7.55 -12.09
CA HIS A 63 -6.77 -8.39 -13.27
C HIS A 63 -8.05 -8.06 -14.04
N TYR A 64 -8.04 -8.27 -15.35
CA TYR A 64 -9.21 -7.97 -16.21
C TYR A 64 -10.41 -8.89 -15.92
N THR A 65 -10.21 -9.97 -15.17
CA THR A 65 -11.28 -10.88 -14.75
C THR A 65 -12.01 -10.41 -13.50
N HIS A 66 -11.49 -9.40 -12.79
CA HIS A 66 -12.20 -8.86 -11.63
C HIS A 66 -13.47 -8.13 -12.10
N ASN A 67 -14.57 -8.42 -11.42
CA ASN A 67 -15.83 -7.73 -11.64
C ASN A 67 -15.98 -6.57 -10.65
N LYS A 68 -17.14 -5.91 -10.68
CA LYS A 68 -17.41 -4.77 -9.80
C LYS A 68 -17.47 -5.17 -8.33
N ASP A 69 -18.06 -6.32 -8.02
CA ASP A 69 -18.19 -6.81 -6.64
C ASP A 69 -16.81 -7.13 -6.03
N ASP A 70 -15.87 -7.64 -6.83
CA ASP A 70 -14.47 -7.85 -6.39
C ASP A 70 -13.79 -6.51 -6.02
N LEU A 71 -14.06 -5.46 -6.80
CA LEU A 71 -13.53 -4.12 -6.54
C LEU A 71 -14.19 -3.49 -5.31
N ASP A 72 -15.51 -3.63 -5.18
CA ASP A 72 -16.26 -3.12 -4.03
C ASP A 72 -15.79 -3.82 -2.73
N TYR A 73 -15.51 -5.12 -2.79
CA TYR A 73 -14.92 -5.87 -1.66
C TYR A 73 -13.52 -5.37 -1.30
N LEU A 74 -12.65 -5.17 -2.30
CA LEU A 74 -11.31 -4.61 -2.09
C LEU A 74 -11.39 -3.21 -1.45
N LEU A 75 -12.23 -2.32 -1.97
CA LEU A 75 -12.39 -0.97 -1.46
C LEU A 75 -12.96 -0.96 -0.03
N GLY A 76 -13.92 -1.86 0.25
CA GLY A 76 -14.44 -2.07 1.60
C GLY A 76 -13.33 -2.49 2.58
N ALA A 77 -12.51 -3.47 2.21
CA ALA A 77 -11.38 -3.91 3.03
C ALA A 77 -10.36 -2.78 3.28
N LEU A 78 -10.04 -1.98 2.25
CA LEU A 78 -9.15 -0.84 2.39
C LEU A 78 -9.72 0.25 3.30
N ASN A 79 -11.03 0.53 3.20
CA ASN A 79 -11.71 1.48 4.09
C ASN A 79 -11.73 1.00 5.54
N ASP A 80 -11.96 -0.29 5.79
CA ASP A 80 -11.91 -0.86 7.13
C ASP A 80 -10.51 -0.70 7.76
N ILE A 81 -9.45 -0.94 6.99
CA ILE A 81 -8.06 -0.76 7.43
C ILE A 81 -7.74 0.71 7.65
N SER A 82 -8.30 1.61 6.84
CA SER A 82 -8.11 3.05 6.97
C SER A 82 -8.62 3.61 8.30
N ASN A 83 -9.74 3.06 8.78
CA ASN A 83 -10.45 3.55 9.97
C ASN A 83 -10.03 2.86 11.27
N TYR A 84 -9.19 1.82 11.17
CA TYR A 84 -8.53 1.18 12.30
C TYR A 84 -7.36 2.04 12.79
#